data_AF-A0A8B8JA73-F1
#
_entry.id   AF-A0A8B8JA73-F1
#
_cell.length_a   1.000
_cell.length_b   1.000
_cell.length_c   1.000
_cell.angle_alpha   90.00
_cell.angle_beta   90.00
_cell.angle_gamma   90.00
#
_symmetry.space_group_name_H-M   'P 1'
#
loop_
_entity.id
_entity.type
_entity.pdbx_description
1 polymer ?
#
loop_
_entity_poly.entity_id
_entity_poly.type
_entity_poly.pdbx_seq_one_letter_code
_entity_poly.pdbx_strand_id
1 'polypeptide(L)'
;MLRISHHSHYIISTSEKGWEMSYHYTNTSAAAFGAGLILQDLKIENKAGPHGVQAVALLVAGDQSVINRCGIEGYHDTLYAHNNRQFYRDSWISGTVDVIFGNAAAAFQNCQIFARKPLNGHNKNTITAQGRICPTQNSGMSFQDCQVLPADDLKPVMGSVRTYLGRPWRTYARVVFMQSFLAEHIDPKGYISWNAGPDTVYYGEYQNWGPGANTKDRVKWPGCHSFTDSSEVEDFTVARLIQGDTWLKYSGVPYKVWF
;
A
#
# COMPACT_ATOMS: atom_id res chain seq x y z
N MET A 1 5.65 5.37 -25.10
CA MET A 1 4.73 5.76 -24.01
C MET A 1 3.36 5.19 -24.33
N LEU A 2 2.99 4.08 -23.70
CA LEU A 2 1.69 3.43 -23.93
C LEU A 2 0.66 4.10 -22.98
N ARG A 3 -0.18 5.00 -23.50
CA ARG A 3 -1.38 5.48 -22.79
C ARG A 3 -2.52 4.53 -23.17
N ILE A 4 -3.11 3.84 -22.21
CA ILE A 4 -4.28 2.98 -22.46
C ILE A 4 -5.49 3.64 -21.80
N SER A 5 -6.52 3.94 -22.59
CA SER A 5 -7.81 4.44 -22.12
C SER A 5 -8.94 3.50 -22.53
N HIS A 6 -9.76 3.14 -21.54
CA HIS A 6 -11.12 2.58 -21.58
C HIS A 6 -11.38 1.11 -21.96
N HIS A 7 -11.96 0.44 -20.95
CA HIS A 7 -12.81 -0.76 -20.88
C HIS A 7 -12.34 -2.10 -21.46
N SER A 8 -12.47 -3.11 -20.58
CA SER A 8 -12.34 -4.57 -20.76
C SER A 8 -11.01 -5.15 -20.27
N HIS A 9 -11.08 -6.26 -19.54
CA HIS A 9 -10.00 -7.02 -18.89
C HIS A 9 -8.61 -6.84 -19.55
N TYR A 10 -7.65 -6.24 -18.84
CA TYR A 10 -6.31 -6.01 -19.34
C TYR A 10 -5.27 -6.90 -18.66
N ILE A 11 -4.62 -7.75 -19.45
CA ILE A 11 -3.25 -8.21 -19.17
C ILE A 11 -2.33 -7.21 -19.87
N ILE A 12 -1.48 -6.50 -19.13
CA ILE A 12 -0.44 -5.66 -19.77
C ILE A 12 0.92 -6.30 -19.50
N SER A 13 1.27 -7.19 -20.42
CA SER A 13 2.64 -7.66 -20.65
C SER A 13 3.41 -6.58 -21.39
N THR A 14 4.58 -6.20 -20.90
CA THR A 14 5.60 -5.52 -21.71
C THR A 14 6.97 -6.14 -21.45
N SER A 15 7.31 -7.20 -22.19
CA SER A 15 8.66 -7.43 -22.71
C SER A 15 8.59 -8.38 -23.91
N GLU A 16 9.35 -8.07 -24.96
CA GLU A 16 9.46 -8.85 -26.22
C GLU A 16 10.14 -10.24 -26.06
N LYS A 17 10.26 -10.78 -24.85
CA LYS A 17 10.70 -12.16 -24.62
C LYS A 17 9.89 -12.78 -23.49
N GLY A 18 8.79 -13.42 -23.89
CA GLY A 18 7.89 -14.12 -22.99
C GLY A 18 8.60 -15.20 -22.20
N TRP A 19 8.66 -15.01 -20.88
CA TRP A 19 8.70 -16.11 -19.93
C TRP A 19 7.28 -16.25 -19.39
N GLU A 20 6.56 -17.28 -19.82
CA GLU A 20 5.36 -17.74 -19.12
C GLU A 20 5.78 -18.17 -17.72
N MET A 21 5.58 -17.29 -16.73
CA MET A 21 5.64 -17.70 -15.33
C MET A 21 4.26 -18.17 -14.91
N SER A 22 4.06 -19.48 -14.92
CA SER A 22 2.92 -20.16 -14.34
C SER A 22 2.94 -20.03 -12.81
N TYR A 23 2.41 -18.92 -12.29
CA TYR A 23 1.94 -18.82 -10.90
C TYR A 23 0.42 -18.70 -10.93
N HIS A 24 -0.27 -19.51 -10.11
CA HIS A 24 -1.72 -19.52 -9.98
C HIS A 24 -2.26 -18.19 -9.41
N TYR A 25 -2.41 -17.17 -10.25
CA TYR A 25 -3.06 -15.89 -9.92
C TYR A 25 -4.52 -15.88 -10.38
N THR A 26 -5.31 -16.91 -10.04
CA THR A 26 -6.66 -17.09 -10.59
C THR A 26 -7.66 -15.98 -10.21
N ASN A 27 -7.31 -15.10 -9.25
CA ASN A 27 -8.16 -14.01 -8.77
C ASN A 27 -7.55 -12.60 -8.94
N THR A 28 -6.64 -12.40 -9.90
CA THR A 28 -6.05 -11.08 -10.19
C THR A 28 -6.70 -10.43 -11.41
N SER A 29 -7.17 -9.17 -11.30
CA SER A 29 -7.82 -8.46 -12.42
C SER A 29 -6.82 -7.90 -13.44
N ALA A 30 -5.70 -7.35 -12.99
CA ALA A 30 -4.60 -6.88 -13.84
C ALA A 30 -3.25 -7.14 -13.19
N ALA A 31 -2.23 -7.45 -13.99
CA ALA A 31 -0.86 -7.65 -13.55
C ALA A 31 0.13 -6.90 -14.45
N ALA A 32 1.11 -6.25 -13.82
CA ALA A 32 2.02 -5.32 -14.45
C ALA A 32 3.48 -5.71 -14.13
N PHE A 33 4.17 -6.33 -15.10
CA PHE A 33 5.50 -6.94 -14.90
C PHE A 33 6.65 -6.18 -15.56
N GLY A 34 6.36 -5.27 -16.51
CA GLY A 34 7.39 -4.58 -17.30
C GLY A 34 8.19 -3.56 -16.50
N ALA A 35 9.52 -3.53 -16.68
CA ALA A 35 10.32 -2.46 -16.09
C ALA A 35 9.97 -1.10 -16.71
N GLY A 36 9.92 -0.05 -15.88
CA GLY A 36 9.61 1.32 -16.32
C GLY A 36 8.16 1.54 -16.75
N LEU A 37 7.23 0.63 -16.40
CA LEU A 37 5.83 0.77 -16.77
C LEU A 37 5.21 2.01 -16.10
N ILE A 38 4.29 2.67 -16.81
CA ILE A 38 3.51 3.78 -16.27
C ILE A 38 2.03 3.47 -16.50
N LEU A 39 1.27 3.34 -15.42
CA LEU A 39 -0.20 3.32 -15.44
C LEU A 39 -0.70 4.70 -15.05
N GLN A 40 -1.61 5.27 -15.85
CA GLN A 40 -2.11 6.61 -15.60
C GLN A 40 -3.55 6.81 -16.03
N ASP A 41 -4.31 7.59 -15.25
CA ASP A 41 -5.66 8.07 -15.59
C ASP A 41 -6.67 6.93 -15.87
N LEU A 42 -6.61 5.87 -15.06
CA LEU A 42 -7.46 4.68 -15.24
C LEU A 42 -7.92 4.09 -13.90
N LYS A 43 -8.99 3.29 -13.96
CA LYS A 43 -9.51 2.52 -12.83
C LYS A 43 -9.34 1.03 -13.07
N ILE A 44 -8.83 0.32 -12.07
CA ILE A 44 -8.67 -1.13 -12.02
C ILE A 44 -9.47 -1.63 -10.83
N GLU A 45 -10.42 -2.51 -11.08
CA GLU A 45 -11.32 -3.02 -10.04
C GLU A 45 -11.40 -4.55 -10.07
N ASN A 46 -11.44 -5.16 -8.89
CA ASN A 46 -11.81 -6.57 -8.74
C ASN A 46 -13.21 -6.68 -8.12
N LYS A 47 -14.14 -7.28 -8.87
CA LYS A 47 -15.56 -7.41 -8.49
C LYS A 47 -15.91 -8.71 -7.77
N ALA A 48 -14.94 -9.50 -7.32
CA ALA A 48 -15.21 -10.67 -6.48
C ALA A 48 -16.05 -10.31 -5.23
N GLY A 49 -15.97 -9.05 -4.80
CA GLY A 49 -16.79 -8.51 -3.72
C GLY A 49 -16.27 -8.93 -2.35
N PRO A 50 -16.97 -8.54 -1.28
CA PRO A 50 -16.54 -8.85 0.07
C PRO A 50 -16.60 -10.38 0.31
N HIS A 51 -17.56 -11.08 -0.34
CA HIS A 51 -17.78 -12.53 -0.23
C HIS A 51 -16.66 -13.37 -0.88
N GLY A 52 -15.82 -12.73 -1.69
CA GLY A 52 -14.65 -13.36 -2.27
C GLY A 52 -13.61 -13.69 -1.20
N VAL A 53 -12.82 -14.72 -1.48
CA VAL A 53 -11.49 -14.89 -0.88
C VAL A 53 -10.55 -13.74 -1.33
N GLN A 54 -9.25 -13.85 -1.08
CA GLN A 54 -8.25 -12.92 -1.62
C GLN A 54 -8.47 -12.67 -3.11
N ALA A 55 -8.57 -11.40 -3.51
CA ALA A 55 -8.94 -10.99 -4.86
C ALA A 55 -8.24 -9.69 -5.25
N VAL A 56 -7.13 -9.85 -6.00
CA VAL A 56 -6.24 -8.75 -6.38
C VAL A 56 -6.84 -7.93 -7.50
N ALA A 57 -6.93 -6.60 -7.33
CA ALA A 57 -7.25 -5.69 -8.41
C ALA A 57 -6.03 -5.45 -9.29
N LEU A 58 -4.91 -5.05 -8.69
CA LEU A 58 -3.66 -4.81 -9.39
C LEU A 58 -2.48 -5.52 -8.72
N LEU A 59 -1.74 -6.32 -9.49
CA LEU A 59 -0.42 -6.81 -9.13
C LEU A 59 0.64 -5.99 -9.86
N VAL A 60 1.62 -5.47 -9.14
CA VAL A 60 2.78 -4.78 -9.71
C VAL A 60 4.06 -5.49 -9.31
N ALA A 61 4.84 -5.89 -10.31
CA ALA A 61 6.12 -6.57 -10.15
C ALA A 61 7.23 -5.99 -11.07
N GLY A 62 6.92 -4.98 -11.88
CA GLY A 62 7.92 -4.26 -12.68
C GLY A 62 8.80 -3.37 -11.81
N ASP A 63 10.11 -3.35 -12.06
CA ASP A 63 11.00 -2.36 -11.44
C ASP A 63 10.78 -0.98 -12.05
N GLN A 64 10.93 0.07 -11.24
CA GLN A 64 10.70 1.46 -11.66
C GLN A 64 9.28 1.69 -12.22
N SER A 65 8.29 1.05 -11.62
CA SER A 65 6.88 1.21 -12.02
C SER A 65 6.29 2.49 -11.45
N VAL A 66 5.52 3.23 -12.27
CA VAL A 66 4.76 4.41 -11.84
C VAL A 66 3.26 4.16 -11.99
N ILE A 67 2.50 4.42 -10.94
CA ILE A 67 1.04 4.37 -10.93
C ILE A 67 0.55 5.75 -10.52
N ASN A 68 0.00 6.50 -11.47
CA ASN A 68 -0.29 7.91 -11.29
C ASN A 68 -1.78 8.21 -11.59
N ARG A 69 -2.50 8.87 -10.68
CA ARG A 69 -3.94 9.16 -10.84
C ARG A 69 -4.76 7.93 -11.23
N CYS A 70 -4.48 6.81 -10.59
CA CYS A 70 -5.21 5.57 -10.81
C CYS A 70 -6.16 5.27 -9.65
N GLY A 71 -7.30 4.67 -9.99
CA GLY A 71 -8.19 4.04 -9.03
C GLY A 71 -7.92 2.55 -8.93
N ILE A 72 -7.67 2.04 -7.74
CA ILE A 72 -7.43 0.61 -7.51
C ILE A 72 -8.43 0.13 -6.45
N GLU A 73 -9.43 -0.65 -6.86
CA GLU A 73 -10.57 -0.97 -6.01
C GLU A 73 -10.78 -2.46 -5.85
N GLY A 74 -10.91 -2.90 -4.61
CA GLY A 74 -11.18 -4.29 -4.27
C GLY A 74 -11.73 -4.42 -2.84
N TYR A 75 -11.53 -5.59 -2.26
CA TYR A 75 -11.85 -5.90 -0.87
C TYR A 75 -10.61 -6.48 -0.19
N HIS A 76 -10.45 -7.79 -0.11
CA HIS A 76 -9.27 -8.44 0.47
C HIS A 76 -8.16 -8.51 -0.58
N ASP A 77 -6.93 -8.10 -0.22
CA ASP A 77 -5.73 -8.14 -1.08
C ASP A 77 -5.83 -7.25 -2.33
N THR A 78 -6.27 -5.99 -2.18
CA THR A 78 -6.60 -5.13 -3.33
C THR A 78 -5.39 -4.82 -4.23
N LEU A 79 -4.30 -4.32 -3.64
CA LEU A 79 -3.07 -3.96 -4.35
C LEU A 79 -1.93 -4.86 -3.91
N TYR A 80 -1.45 -5.69 -4.83
CA TYR A 80 -0.26 -6.50 -4.61
C TYR A 80 0.98 -5.77 -5.13
N ALA A 81 1.60 -4.96 -4.27
CA ALA A 81 2.92 -4.37 -4.49
C ALA A 81 4.00 -5.45 -4.27
N HIS A 82 4.10 -6.36 -5.24
CA HIS A 82 4.76 -7.66 -5.10
C HIS A 82 6.26 -7.54 -4.80
N ASN A 83 7.03 -6.91 -5.68
CA ASN A 83 8.49 -6.76 -5.57
C ASN A 83 9.01 -5.55 -6.37
N ASN A 84 10.33 -5.32 -6.32
CA ASN A 84 11.02 -4.23 -7.01
C ASN A 84 10.59 -2.82 -6.55
N ARG A 85 11.07 -1.77 -7.26
CA ARG A 85 10.82 -0.37 -6.90
C ARG A 85 9.56 0.15 -7.58
N GLN A 86 8.69 0.79 -6.82
CA GLN A 86 7.38 1.23 -7.28
C GLN A 86 7.05 2.60 -6.70
N PHE A 87 6.41 3.46 -7.50
CA PHE A 87 5.95 4.78 -7.10
C PHE A 87 4.47 4.96 -7.42
N TYR A 88 3.69 5.33 -6.41
CA TYR A 88 2.26 5.58 -6.52
C TYR A 88 2.01 7.06 -6.21
N ARG A 89 1.36 7.77 -7.13
CA ARG A 89 1.13 9.21 -7.05
C ARG A 89 -0.32 9.55 -7.31
N ASP A 90 -0.89 10.46 -6.52
CA ASP A 90 -2.22 11.05 -6.74
C ASP A 90 -3.32 10.00 -6.99
N SER A 91 -3.16 8.79 -6.41
CA SER A 91 -4.00 7.62 -6.70
C SER A 91 -4.94 7.32 -5.54
N TRP A 92 -6.08 6.69 -5.82
CA TRP A 92 -7.02 6.24 -4.80
C TRP A 92 -7.08 4.71 -4.75
N ILE A 93 -6.92 4.14 -3.56
CA ILE A 93 -6.84 2.70 -3.34
C ILE A 93 -7.88 2.34 -2.29
N SER A 94 -8.74 1.35 -2.54
CA SER A 94 -9.81 0.99 -1.59
C SER A 94 -9.94 -0.51 -1.36
N GLY A 95 -10.11 -0.92 -0.11
CA GLY A 95 -10.22 -2.32 0.27
C GLY A 95 -10.60 -2.52 1.74
N THR A 96 -10.45 -3.73 2.24
CA THR A 96 -10.84 -4.12 3.62
C THR A 96 -9.67 -4.70 4.39
N VAL A 97 -9.35 -5.97 4.12
CA VAL A 97 -8.22 -6.69 4.71
C VAL A 97 -7.04 -6.63 3.77
N ASP A 98 -5.90 -6.21 4.30
CA ASP A 98 -4.61 -6.15 3.60
C ASP A 98 -4.71 -5.39 2.27
N VAL A 99 -5.27 -4.17 2.34
CA VAL A 99 -5.57 -3.34 1.17
C VAL A 99 -4.34 -3.22 0.26
N ILE A 100 -3.16 -3.00 0.85
CA ILE A 100 -1.88 -2.93 0.16
C ILE A 100 -0.93 -3.94 0.80
N PHE A 101 -0.48 -4.92 0.03
CA PHE A 101 0.36 -6.00 0.54
C PHE A 101 1.49 -6.36 -0.42
N GLY A 102 2.49 -7.07 0.10
CA GLY A 102 3.66 -7.51 -0.68
C GLY A 102 5.00 -7.07 -0.13
N ASN A 103 6.05 -7.20 -0.93
CA ASN A 103 7.44 -7.01 -0.54
C ASN A 103 8.22 -6.07 -1.48
N ALA A 104 7.53 -5.17 -2.18
CA ALA A 104 8.17 -4.10 -2.95
C ALA A 104 8.88 -3.07 -2.06
N ALA A 105 9.80 -2.32 -2.65
CA ALA A 105 10.15 -0.99 -2.18
C ALA A 105 9.15 -0.02 -2.84
N ALA A 106 8.09 0.34 -2.12
CA ALA A 106 6.96 1.09 -2.65
C ALA A 106 6.77 2.42 -1.91
N ALA A 107 6.82 3.54 -2.64
CA ALA A 107 6.52 4.86 -2.11
C ALA A 107 5.17 5.35 -2.65
N PHE A 108 4.29 5.75 -1.76
CA PHE A 108 2.98 6.33 -2.02
C PHE A 108 3.04 7.81 -1.63
N GLN A 109 2.73 8.70 -2.58
CA GLN A 109 2.72 10.15 -2.36
C GLN A 109 1.41 10.77 -2.80
N ASN A 110 0.79 11.56 -1.91
CA ASN A 110 -0.49 12.22 -2.17
C ASN A 110 -1.60 11.24 -2.61
N CYS A 111 -1.59 10.03 -2.04
CA CYS A 111 -2.60 9.02 -2.31
C CYS A 111 -3.73 9.08 -1.28
N GLN A 112 -4.93 8.68 -1.69
CA GLN A 112 -6.07 8.47 -0.80
C GLN A 112 -6.30 6.97 -0.64
N ILE A 113 -6.37 6.50 0.59
CA ILE A 113 -6.49 5.08 0.91
C ILE A 113 -7.77 4.89 1.72
N PHE A 114 -8.74 4.19 1.12
CA PHE A 114 -10.08 4.04 1.65
C PHE A 114 -10.30 2.66 2.27
N ALA A 115 -10.54 2.62 3.58
CA ALA A 115 -11.01 1.42 4.25
C ALA A 115 -12.52 1.27 4.04
N ARG A 116 -12.94 0.12 3.50
CA ARG A 116 -14.33 -0.20 3.17
C ARG A 116 -14.99 -1.05 4.26
N LYS A 117 -16.30 -1.17 4.20
CA LYS A 117 -17.03 -2.15 5.02
C LYS A 117 -16.64 -3.59 4.62
N PRO A 118 -16.06 -4.39 5.54
CA PRO A 118 -15.82 -5.80 5.31
C PRO A 118 -17.12 -6.61 5.32
N LEU A 119 -17.02 -7.90 4.98
CA LEU A 119 -18.12 -8.85 5.13
C LEU A 119 -18.71 -8.88 6.53
N ASN A 120 -20.00 -9.21 6.60
CA ASN A 120 -20.65 -9.58 7.85
C ASN A 120 -19.86 -10.73 8.52
N GLY A 121 -19.48 -10.53 9.79
CA GLY A 121 -18.66 -11.47 10.58
C GLY A 121 -17.16 -11.14 10.60
N HIS A 122 -16.67 -10.32 9.67
CA HIS A 122 -15.34 -9.73 9.74
C HIS A 122 -15.44 -8.32 10.33
N ASN A 123 -14.69 -8.04 11.39
CA ASN A 123 -14.75 -6.77 12.10
C ASN A 123 -13.41 -6.03 12.13
N LYS A 124 -12.47 -6.41 11.26
CA LYS A 124 -11.11 -5.87 11.20
C LYS A 124 -10.71 -5.60 9.76
N ASN A 125 -10.25 -4.38 9.52
CA ASN A 125 -9.58 -3.95 8.31
C ASN A 125 -8.10 -3.70 8.60
N THR A 126 -7.25 -3.89 7.59
CA THR A 126 -5.82 -3.60 7.66
C THR A 126 -5.40 -2.89 6.38
N ILE A 127 -4.83 -1.69 6.53
CA ILE A 127 -4.37 -0.93 5.36
C ILE A 127 -3.17 -1.61 4.71
N THR A 128 -2.24 -2.14 5.53
CA THR A 128 -1.01 -2.75 5.03
C THR A 128 -0.76 -4.16 5.55
N ALA A 129 -0.19 -4.99 4.69
CA ALA A 129 0.40 -6.28 5.06
C ALA A 129 1.74 -6.48 4.35
N GLN A 130 2.78 -5.91 4.95
CA GLN A 130 4.11 -5.90 4.35
C GLN A 130 4.84 -7.24 4.64
N GLY A 131 5.43 -7.80 3.59
CA GLY A 131 5.95 -9.17 3.52
C GLY A 131 7.47 -9.33 3.50
N ARG A 132 8.24 -8.45 4.14
CA ARG A 132 9.71 -8.51 4.22
C ARG A 132 10.15 -9.63 5.17
N ILE A 133 11.00 -10.52 4.67
CA ILE A 133 11.37 -11.78 5.34
C ILE A 133 12.74 -11.72 6.00
N CYS A 134 13.64 -10.84 5.56
CA CYS A 134 14.95 -10.68 6.19
C CYS A 134 15.36 -9.19 6.29
N PRO A 135 16.23 -8.82 7.24
CA PRO A 135 16.59 -7.43 7.49
C PRO A 135 17.46 -6.81 6.37
N THR A 136 18.15 -7.63 5.58
CA THR A 136 19.01 -7.19 4.48
C THR A 136 18.23 -6.84 3.19
N GLN A 137 16.94 -7.19 3.12
CA GLN A 137 16.07 -6.72 2.04
C GLN A 137 15.81 -5.21 2.18
N ASN A 138 16.06 -4.47 1.10
CA ASN A 138 15.80 -3.03 1.00
C ASN A 138 14.33 -2.69 0.67
N SER A 139 13.40 -3.64 0.84
CA SER A 139 11.96 -3.44 0.63
C SER A 139 11.27 -2.73 1.79
N GLY A 140 10.11 -2.13 1.54
CA GLY A 140 9.44 -1.24 2.48
C GLY A 140 8.24 -0.58 1.83
N MET A 141 7.24 -0.20 2.63
CA MET A 141 6.16 0.67 2.16
C MET A 141 6.23 2.01 2.87
N SER A 142 6.24 3.09 2.11
CA SER A 142 6.27 4.46 2.62
C SER A 142 5.04 5.21 2.14
N PHE A 143 4.28 5.78 3.07
CA PHE A 143 3.10 6.59 2.79
C PHE A 143 3.38 8.02 3.23
N GLN A 144 3.64 8.89 2.27
CA GLN A 144 3.96 10.29 2.50
C GLN A 144 2.86 11.20 1.96
N ASP A 145 2.43 12.20 2.74
CA ASP A 145 1.41 13.17 2.30
C ASP A 145 0.11 12.47 1.87
N CYS A 146 -0.19 11.29 2.43
CA CYS A 146 -1.35 10.47 2.06
C CYS A 146 -2.53 10.74 3.00
N GLN A 147 -3.72 10.28 2.62
CA GLN A 147 -4.91 10.31 3.47
C GLN A 147 -5.46 8.90 3.65
N VAL A 148 -5.61 8.46 4.90
CA VAL A 148 -6.26 7.19 5.23
C VAL A 148 -7.66 7.49 5.75
N LEU A 149 -8.69 7.08 5.00
CA LEU A 149 -10.07 7.54 5.14
C LEU A 149 -11.05 6.35 5.22
N PRO A 150 -12.16 6.46 5.96
CA PRO A 150 -13.25 5.51 5.83
C PRO A 150 -14.03 5.79 4.54
N ALA A 151 -14.29 4.74 3.76
CA ALA A 151 -15.24 4.80 2.65
C ALA A 151 -16.67 5.01 3.17
N ASP A 152 -17.57 5.46 2.30
CA ASP A 152 -18.96 5.75 2.67
C ASP A 152 -19.71 4.54 3.23
N ASP A 153 -19.37 3.33 2.78
CA ASP A 153 -19.95 2.09 3.30
C ASP A 153 -19.46 1.72 4.70
N LEU A 154 -18.27 2.18 5.12
CA LEU A 154 -17.68 1.92 6.43
C LEU A 154 -18.21 2.89 7.49
N LYS A 155 -18.45 4.16 7.14
CA LYS A 155 -18.86 5.23 8.08
C LYS A 155 -20.00 4.82 9.03
N PRO A 156 -21.08 4.14 8.58
CA PRO A 156 -22.20 3.75 9.46
C PRO A 156 -21.85 2.64 10.46
N VAL A 157 -20.74 1.91 10.27
CA VAL A 157 -20.37 0.72 11.05
C VAL A 157 -18.99 0.83 11.72
N MET A 158 -18.39 2.03 11.76
CA MET A 158 -17.07 2.28 12.38
C MET A 158 -17.02 1.90 13.87
N GLY A 159 -18.16 1.92 14.57
CA GLY A 159 -18.23 1.45 15.97
C GLY A 159 -18.02 -0.06 16.12
N SER A 160 -18.29 -0.84 15.07
CA SER A 160 -18.18 -2.31 15.06
C SER A 160 -17.01 -2.85 14.23
N VAL A 161 -16.44 -2.04 13.33
CA VAL A 161 -15.33 -2.43 12.46
C VAL A 161 -14.10 -1.63 12.82
N ARG A 162 -13.05 -2.31 13.26
CA ARG A 162 -11.76 -1.69 13.59
C ARG A 162 -10.87 -1.63 12.35
N THR A 163 -10.23 -0.50 12.08
CA THR A 163 -9.25 -0.37 11.00
C THR A 163 -7.86 -0.14 11.59
N TYR A 164 -6.88 -0.94 11.16
CA TYR A 164 -5.48 -0.81 11.58
C TYR A 164 -4.63 -0.35 10.40
N LEU A 165 -3.59 0.45 10.67
CA LEU A 165 -2.57 0.87 9.70
C LEU A 165 -1.86 -0.32 9.06
N GLY A 166 -1.75 -1.44 9.78
CA GLY A 166 -1.27 -2.67 9.19
C GLY A 166 -1.11 -3.85 10.15
N ARG A 167 -0.68 -4.97 9.57
CA ARG A 167 -0.28 -6.19 10.27
C ARG A 167 0.92 -6.84 9.58
N PRO A 168 1.85 -7.46 10.33
CA PRO A 168 3.07 -7.99 9.74
C PRO A 168 2.80 -9.34 9.06
N TRP A 169 2.72 -9.36 7.73
CA TRP A 169 2.61 -10.62 6.99
C TRP A 169 3.86 -11.48 7.17
N ARG A 170 5.03 -10.83 7.33
CA ARG A 170 6.32 -11.48 7.59
C ARG A 170 7.08 -10.79 8.72
N THR A 171 8.06 -11.50 9.28
CA THR A 171 8.77 -11.16 10.53
C THR A 171 9.47 -9.80 10.52
N TYR A 172 9.92 -9.31 9.37
CA TYR A 172 10.63 -8.03 9.24
C TYR A 172 9.79 -6.97 8.53
N ALA A 173 8.46 -7.08 8.59
CA ALA A 173 7.54 -6.12 7.98
C ALA A 173 7.96 -4.68 8.29
N ARG A 174 8.04 -3.86 7.23
CA ARG A 174 8.60 -2.51 7.31
C ARG A 174 7.71 -1.49 6.60
N VAL A 175 7.05 -0.64 7.37
CA VAL A 175 6.04 0.34 6.90
C VAL A 175 6.20 1.66 7.64
N VAL A 176 6.13 2.79 6.94
CA VAL A 176 6.08 4.13 7.54
C VAL A 176 4.93 4.93 6.96
N PHE A 177 4.14 5.53 7.86
CA PHE A 177 3.20 6.60 7.52
C PHE A 177 3.78 7.93 8.00
N MET A 178 3.97 8.88 7.10
CA MET A 178 4.57 10.16 7.42
C MET A 178 3.84 11.33 6.75
N GLN A 179 3.74 12.46 7.47
CA GLN A 179 3.06 13.68 7.01
C GLN A 179 1.65 13.41 6.47
N SER A 180 0.99 12.36 6.97
CA SER A 180 -0.25 11.84 6.40
C SER A 180 -1.44 12.11 7.30
N PHE A 181 -2.61 12.30 6.70
CA PHE A 181 -3.87 12.40 7.43
C PHE A 181 -4.39 11.01 7.82
N LEU A 182 -4.67 10.80 9.10
CA LEU A 182 -5.28 9.59 9.62
C LEU A 182 -6.66 9.93 10.22
N ALA A 183 -7.72 9.45 9.59
CA ALA A 183 -9.10 9.69 10.06
C ALA A 183 -9.44 8.85 11.31
N GLU A 184 -10.53 9.20 11.99
CA GLU A 184 -10.92 8.69 13.32
C GLU A 184 -11.16 7.17 13.39
N HIS A 185 -11.47 6.54 12.24
CA HIS A 185 -11.67 5.10 12.13
C HIS A 185 -10.41 4.26 12.39
N ILE A 186 -9.23 4.88 12.41
CA ILE A 186 -7.98 4.20 12.75
C ILE A 186 -7.99 3.86 14.24
N ASP A 187 -7.89 2.58 14.54
CA ASP A 187 -7.89 2.09 15.91
C ASP A 187 -6.71 2.70 16.69
N PRO A 188 -6.89 3.13 17.95
CA PRO A 188 -5.82 3.73 18.75
C PRO A 188 -4.58 2.83 18.88
N LYS A 189 -4.72 1.50 18.78
CA LYS A 189 -3.59 0.57 18.76
C LYS A 189 -2.71 0.72 17.52
N GLY A 190 -3.24 1.26 16.42
CA GLY A 190 -2.56 1.51 15.15
C GLY A 190 -2.28 0.25 14.35
N TYR A 191 -1.64 -0.75 14.97
CA TYR A 191 -1.23 -2.00 14.34
C TYR A 191 -1.82 -3.21 15.06
N ILE A 192 -2.01 -4.31 14.33
CA ILE A 192 -2.52 -5.57 14.89
C ILE A 192 -1.62 -6.73 14.50
N SER A 193 -1.48 -7.70 15.40
CA SER A 193 -0.58 -8.83 15.17
C SER A 193 -1.17 -9.79 14.14
N TRP A 194 -0.31 -10.39 13.31
CA TRP A 194 -0.69 -11.51 12.46
C TRP A 194 -0.66 -12.82 13.25
N ASN A 195 0.45 -13.06 13.99
CA ASN A 195 0.66 -14.14 14.97
C ASN A 195 1.16 -13.53 16.29
N ALA A 196 2.09 -14.15 17.02
CA ALA A 196 2.86 -13.46 18.06
C ALA A 196 3.55 -12.23 17.43
N GLY A 197 3.39 -11.04 18.03
CA GLY A 197 3.94 -9.79 17.50
C GLY A 197 5.46 -9.90 17.34
N PRO A 198 6.04 -9.78 16.13
CA PRO A 198 7.48 -9.94 15.98
C PRO A 198 8.20 -8.74 16.58
N ASP A 199 9.19 -8.97 17.45
CA ASP A 199 10.09 -7.93 17.98
C ASP A 199 10.88 -7.19 16.90
N THR A 200 10.82 -7.67 15.66
CA THR A 200 11.68 -7.31 14.52
C THR A 200 10.98 -6.50 13.42
N VAL A 201 9.69 -6.16 13.59
CA VAL A 201 9.01 -5.26 12.64
C VAL A 201 9.63 -3.86 12.69
N TYR A 202 9.36 -3.04 11.68
CA TYR A 202 9.67 -1.62 11.72
C TYR A 202 8.44 -0.85 11.23
N TYR A 203 7.65 -0.36 12.17
CA TYR A 203 6.46 0.43 11.93
C TYR A 203 6.67 1.83 12.47
N GLY A 204 6.64 2.82 11.58
CA GLY A 204 6.91 4.22 11.91
C GLY A 204 5.73 5.12 11.63
N GLU A 205 5.52 6.09 12.51
CA GLU A 205 4.63 7.23 12.30
C GLU A 205 5.43 8.53 12.51
N TYR A 206 5.40 9.45 11.55
CA TYR A 206 6.13 10.73 11.62
C TYR A 206 5.24 11.90 11.18
N GLN A 207 5.00 12.88 12.04
CA GLN A 207 4.21 14.08 11.72
C GLN A 207 2.85 13.81 11.03
N ASN A 208 2.22 12.68 11.34
CA ASN A 208 0.85 12.42 10.91
C ASN A 208 -0.11 13.34 11.67
N TRP A 209 -1.24 13.65 11.06
CA TRP A 209 -2.24 14.55 11.65
C TRP A 209 -3.66 13.99 11.45
N GLY A 210 -4.63 14.60 12.11
CA GLY A 210 -6.01 14.13 12.14
C GLY A 210 -6.34 13.28 13.38
N PRO A 211 -7.63 12.96 13.59
CA PRO A 211 -8.11 12.34 14.81
C PRO A 211 -7.56 10.92 15.06
N GLY A 212 -7.18 10.19 14.01
CA GLY A 212 -6.57 8.85 14.11
C GLY A 212 -5.05 8.88 14.34
N ALA A 213 -4.40 10.05 14.30
CA ALA A 213 -2.95 10.17 14.37
C ALA A 213 -2.36 10.20 15.78
N ASN A 214 -3.18 10.20 16.84
CA ASN A 214 -2.68 10.17 18.20
C ASN A 214 -2.00 8.82 18.51
N THR A 215 -0.71 8.86 18.87
CA THR A 215 0.10 7.66 19.06
C THR A 215 0.20 7.17 20.52
N LYS A 216 -0.44 7.85 21.49
CA LYS A 216 -0.33 7.52 22.93
C LYS A 216 -0.66 6.06 23.23
N ASP A 217 -1.72 5.54 22.60
CA ASP A 217 -2.28 4.21 22.84
C ASP A 217 -1.82 3.13 21.86
N ARG A 218 -0.86 3.45 20.97
CA ARG A 218 -0.28 2.50 20.02
C ARG A 218 0.28 1.29 20.74
N VAL A 219 0.29 0.15 20.04
CA VAL A 219 0.97 -1.07 20.52
C VAL A 219 2.40 -0.77 20.95
N LYS A 220 2.87 -1.44 22.01
CA LYS A 220 4.19 -1.22 22.61
C LYS A 220 5.23 -2.23 22.12
N TRP A 221 5.11 -2.67 20.86
CA TRP A 221 6.09 -3.57 20.28
C TRP A 221 7.43 -2.82 20.11
N PRO A 222 8.58 -3.48 20.31
CA PRO A 222 9.89 -2.85 20.15
C PRO A 222 10.08 -2.18 18.79
N GLY A 223 9.52 -2.78 17.74
CA GLY A 223 9.56 -2.30 16.36
C GLY A 223 8.50 -1.29 15.96
N CYS A 224 7.72 -0.74 16.91
CA CYS A 224 6.73 0.30 16.65
C CYS A 224 7.22 1.64 17.21
N HIS A 225 7.29 2.64 16.34
CA HIS A 225 7.95 3.90 16.61
C HIS A 225 7.05 5.08 16.26
N SER A 226 7.08 6.10 17.11
CA SER A 226 6.53 7.42 16.81
C SER A 226 7.71 8.40 16.76
N PHE A 227 8.06 8.81 15.55
CA PHE A 227 9.25 9.61 15.31
C PHE A 227 8.94 11.11 15.41
N THR A 228 9.92 11.87 15.88
CA THR A 228 9.88 13.33 15.94
C THR A 228 10.98 13.99 15.13
N ASP A 229 12.07 13.27 14.86
CA ASP A 229 13.16 13.68 13.96
C ASP A 229 12.94 13.10 12.56
N SER A 230 13.11 13.93 11.54
CA SER A 230 13.08 13.53 10.12
C SER A 230 14.20 12.55 9.75
N SER A 231 15.33 12.57 10.45
CA SER A 231 16.46 11.67 10.18
C SER A 231 16.09 10.19 10.34
N GLU A 232 15.18 9.89 11.29
CA GLU A 232 14.69 8.53 11.57
C GLU A 232 13.83 7.96 10.45
N VAL A 233 13.25 8.82 9.60
CA VAL A 233 12.39 8.43 8.47
C VAL A 233 12.98 8.79 7.11
N GLU A 234 14.23 9.27 7.06
CA GLU A 234 14.94 9.62 5.82
C GLU A 234 14.99 8.43 4.84
N ASP A 235 15.24 7.22 5.35
CA ASP A 235 15.30 5.99 4.55
C ASP A 235 13.99 5.63 3.82
N PHE A 236 12.88 6.27 4.22
CA PHE A 236 11.55 6.07 3.64
C PHE A 236 11.16 7.15 2.63
N THR A 237 12.02 8.13 2.39
CA THR A 237 11.83 9.12 1.33
C THR A 237 11.95 8.50 -0.06
N VAL A 238 11.41 9.17 -1.09
CA VAL A 238 11.52 8.73 -2.48
C VAL A 238 12.99 8.60 -2.93
N ALA A 239 13.86 9.50 -2.47
CA ALA A 239 15.30 9.41 -2.74
C ALA A 239 15.93 8.12 -2.19
N ARG A 240 15.62 7.76 -0.94
CA ARG A 240 16.33 6.67 -0.27
C ARG A 240 15.71 5.31 -0.52
N LEU A 241 14.39 5.18 -0.37
CA LEU A 241 13.70 3.88 -0.46
C LEU A 241 13.74 3.32 -1.90
N ILE A 242 13.45 4.18 -2.88
CA ILE A 242 13.27 3.76 -4.28
C ILE A 242 14.27 4.40 -5.25
N GLN A 243 15.23 5.20 -4.77
CA GLN A 243 16.22 5.89 -5.61
C GLN A 243 15.54 6.70 -6.74
N GLY A 244 14.40 7.34 -6.40
CA GLY A 244 13.48 7.92 -7.37
C GLY A 244 14.07 9.07 -8.19
N ASP A 245 15.06 9.77 -7.65
CA ASP A 245 15.83 10.81 -8.35
C ASP A 245 16.52 10.30 -9.63
N THR A 246 16.87 9.01 -9.66
CA THR A 246 17.55 8.41 -10.81
C THR A 246 16.62 8.08 -11.98
N TRP A 247 15.32 7.87 -11.74
CA TRP A 247 14.39 7.36 -12.76
C TRP A 247 13.05 8.09 -12.88
N LEU A 248 12.49 8.66 -11.81
CA LEU A 248 11.18 9.33 -11.85
C LEU A 248 11.17 10.59 -12.71
N LYS A 249 12.31 11.28 -12.84
CA LYS A 249 12.44 12.45 -13.72
C LYS A 249 12.07 12.17 -15.19
N TYR A 250 12.20 10.93 -15.64
CA TYR A 250 11.85 10.52 -17.01
C TYR A 250 10.36 10.16 -17.17
N SER A 251 9.61 10.03 -16.07
CA SER A 251 8.18 9.67 -16.10
C SER A 251 7.26 10.86 -16.41
N GLY A 252 7.71 12.09 -16.16
CA GLY A 252 6.88 13.29 -16.22
C GLY A 252 5.88 13.44 -15.07
N VAL A 253 5.89 12.52 -14.09
CA VAL A 253 5.01 12.56 -12.92
C VAL A 253 5.67 13.41 -11.82
N PRO A 254 4.93 14.32 -11.15
CA PRO A 254 5.46 15.07 -10.01
C PRO A 254 5.80 14.15 -8.83
N TYR A 255 6.93 14.41 -8.17
CA TYR A 255 7.35 13.68 -6.97
C TYR A 255 8.11 14.61 -6.03
N LYS A 256 7.95 14.40 -4.73
CA LYS A 256 8.82 15.02 -3.72
C LYS A 256 9.92 14.04 -3.39
N VAL A 257 11.18 14.46 -3.50
CA VAL A 257 12.32 13.59 -3.20
C VAL A 257 12.50 13.41 -1.69
N TRP A 258 12.15 14.45 -0.92
CA TRP A 258 12.34 14.62 0.52
C TRP A 258 11.02 15.06 1.20
N PHE A 259 11.10 15.50 2.47
CA PHE A 259 9.97 16.00 3.28
C PHE A 259 9.29 17.25 2.71
#